data_AF-A0A7R9D2F8-F1
#
_entry.id   AF-A0A7R9D2F8-F1
#
_cell.length_a   1.000
_cell.length_b   1.000
_cell.length_c   1.000
_cell.angle_alpha   90.00
_cell.angle_beta   90.00
_cell.angle_gamma   90.00
#
_symmetry.space_group_name_H-M   'P 1'
#
loop_
_entity.id
_entity.type
_entity.pdbx_description
1 polymer ?
#
loop_
_entity_poly.entity_id
_entity_poly.type
_entity_poly.pdbx_seq_one_letter_code
_entity_poly.pdbx_strand_id
1 'polypeptide(L)'
;MVYDVTLVLNWPADDEEIEVQISVESTKDILVLDVMKKTEAHTVKYAFSPKGSKVFEAVITWGSDPEVGKFMEKMEETVYDALSNPFASQVLKTLIEIAAERNKKLFDIKTESCENTTHTKITNIDVNQNWNPAVSLQTQICEEVGVVTQEELINNKDKQQIKNNINCERTTKDSIGNNGGNDEADIRFSFSEWILRVSKVVLDDVDLVWNLYANNVMRTVLECLTTLPRDSMKYFNKRPLTNDWLRIPEEHTDLIDCFTQKLLLWQQLTDLVYNDLTSRLLQALLLALKAVDNESADDLVRQLLDECFILKETDLKKKCVSARLCEDEATLLPVFRNEFSASVLQASISVASPELVARIHAECFTGHLAVLSRSRIAGPCLQTLLQFCRGKDDFETIYNEICEDLEGVILNKNTAVIVSLAQTCLRFEVNQGWFVLHLMRALHCDFPPGNHHRFIAHVLMLRVLGENTREKDFTIHPHGIALLEAMLRFEFPNKVISGMLKLKHHELCQLLSHHPDATIIRTFVENPNIPTNSMTKLFNMLVGRFTSLAGSEYGSRSLEVMWKAVEARRKVQIMDELTKQRETLQNIPCSKFILKKFARDYYSAKRELSEQVD
;
A
#
# COMPACT_ATOMS: atom_id res chain seq x y z
N MET A 1 -12.24 43.67 -18.42
CA MET A 1 -11.34 44.01 -17.30
C MET A 1 -10.41 42.82 -17.16
N VAL A 2 -9.18 42.96 -17.65
CA VAL A 2 -8.10 42.01 -17.44
C VAL A 2 -7.66 42.18 -15.99
N TYR A 3 -7.71 41.12 -15.20
CA TYR A 3 -7.15 41.15 -13.85
C TYR A 3 -5.68 40.78 -13.98
N ASP A 4 -4.79 41.77 -13.93
CA ASP A 4 -3.37 41.51 -13.69
C ASP A 4 -3.22 40.98 -12.26
N VAL A 5 -2.86 39.71 -12.12
CA VAL A 5 -2.52 39.12 -10.82
C VAL A 5 -1.00 39.17 -10.69
N THR A 6 -0.48 40.29 -10.17
CA THR A 6 0.94 40.41 -9.84
C THR A 6 1.23 39.56 -8.60
N LEU A 7 1.88 38.42 -8.79
CA LEU A 7 2.41 37.61 -7.70
C LEU A 7 3.76 38.18 -7.28
N VAL A 8 3.73 39.21 -6.42
CA VAL A 8 4.94 39.79 -5.84
C VAL A 8 5.50 38.80 -4.82
N LEU A 9 6.51 38.03 -5.22
CA LEU A 9 7.29 37.21 -4.30
C LEU A 9 8.23 38.12 -3.51
N ASN A 10 7.73 38.73 -2.44
CA ASN A 10 8.54 39.55 -1.52
C ASN A 10 9.63 38.67 -0.86
N TRP A 11 10.84 38.74 -1.43
CA TRP A 11 12.01 37.98 -0.99
C TRP A 11 12.71 38.65 0.20
N PRO A 12 13.19 37.93 1.23
CA PRO A 12 13.89 38.55 2.34
C PRO A 12 15.39 38.64 2.08
N ALA A 13 15.91 39.87 2.19
CA ALA A 13 17.28 40.29 2.52
C ALA A 13 18.40 39.98 1.51
N ASP A 14 18.58 40.87 0.54
CA ASP A 14 19.67 41.87 0.44
C ASP A 14 19.41 42.65 -0.86
N ASP A 15 18.83 43.86 -0.78
CA ASP A 15 18.70 44.91 -1.82
C ASP A 15 18.42 44.57 -3.31
N GLU A 16 17.97 43.36 -3.66
CA GLU A 16 17.43 43.05 -4.99
C GLU A 16 16.02 42.43 -4.88
N GLU A 17 15.00 43.26 -5.13
CA GLU A 17 13.64 42.79 -5.39
C GLU A 17 13.61 42.11 -6.77
N ILE A 18 13.55 40.77 -6.80
CA ILE A 18 13.24 40.06 -8.05
C ILE A 18 11.72 40.08 -8.24
N GLU A 19 11.22 41.10 -8.93
CA GLU A 19 9.84 41.12 -9.40
C GLU A 19 9.64 40.09 -10.53
N VAL A 20 8.77 39.12 -10.29
CA VAL A 20 8.28 38.19 -11.31
C VAL A 20 6.86 38.62 -11.68
N GLN A 21 6.73 39.37 -12.77
CA GLN A 21 5.43 39.74 -13.32
C GLN A 21 4.83 38.52 -14.03
N ILE A 22 3.66 38.07 -13.55
CA ILE A 22 2.93 36.95 -14.13
C ILE A 22 1.73 37.51 -14.89
N SER A 23 1.70 37.33 -16.22
CA SER A 23 0.50 37.62 -17.01
C SER A 23 -0.45 36.42 -16.98
N VAL A 24 -1.76 36.65 -17.01
CA VAL A 24 -2.76 35.58 -17.06
C VAL A 24 -2.70 34.76 -18.37
N GLU A 25 -1.97 35.26 -19.38
CA GLU A 25 -1.77 34.61 -20.68
C GLU A 25 -0.51 33.74 -20.77
N SER A 26 0.41 33.77 -19.80
CA SER A 26 1.60 32.91 -19.83
C SER A 26 1.29 31.49 -19.34
N THR A 27 1.57 30.49 -20.18
CA THR A 27 1.54 29.07 -19.81
C THR A 27 2.46 28.83 -18.61
N LYS A 28 2.08 27.91 -17.71
CA LYS A 28 2.85 27.57 -16.48
C LYS A 28 4.36 27.37 -16.74
N ASP A 29 4.71 26.83 -17.91
CA ASP A 29 6.08 26.54 -18.32
C ASP A 29 6.93 27.81 -18.53
N ILE A 30 6.32 28.88 -19.06
CA ILE A 30 7.00 30.17 -19.30
C ILE A 30 7.34 30.84 -17.96
N LEU A 31 6.44 30.74 -16.99
CA LEU A 31 6.66 31.25 -15.64
C LEU A 31 7.84 30.54 -14.96
N VAL A 32 7.89 29.21 -15.04
CA VAL A 32 8.97 28.42 -14.46
C VAL A 32 10.31 28.79 -15.09
N LEU A 33 10.36 28.93 -16.42
CA LEU A 33 11.53 29.38 -17.16
C LEU A 33 12.05 30.75 -16.70
N ASP A 34 11.18 31.75 -16.52
CA ASP A 34 11.58 33.09 -16.09
C ASP A 34 12.14 33.07 -14.65
N VAL A 35 11.48 32.33 -13.75
CA VAL A 35 11.95 32.17 -12.37
C VAL A 35 13.31 31.49 -12.32
N MET A 36 13.50 30.39 -13.05
CA MET A 36 14.77 29.65 -13.08
C MET A 36 15.92 30.50 -13.65
N LYS A 37 15.66 31.31 -14.68
CA LYS A 37 16.67 32.23 -15.24
C LYS A 37 17.03 33.37 -14.28
N LYS A 38 16.04 34.02 -13.66
CA LYS A 38 16.28 35.14 -12.73
C LYS A 38 17.00 34.70 -11.45
N THR A 39 16.81 33.45 -11.06
CA THR A 39 17.42 32.89 -9.84
C THR A 39 18.72 32.11 -10.11
N GLU A 40 19.20 32.11 -11.36
CA GLU A 40 20.30 31.26 -11.82
C GLU A 40 21.61 31.50 -11.05
N ALA A 41 21.95 32.76 -10.77
CA ALA A 41 23.18 33.12 -10.05
C ALA A 41 23.10 32.87 -8.53
N HIS A 42 21.89 32.76 -7.98
CA HIS A 42 21.62 32.72 -6.54
C HIS A 42 20.87 31.44 -6.12
N THR A 43 20.88 30.42 -6.97
CA THR A 43 20.10 29.18 -6.82
C THR A 43 20.30 28.54 -5.45
N VAL A 44 21.57 28.36 -5.04
CA VAL A 44 21.92 27.79 -3.73
C VAL A 44 21.46 28.71 -2.59
N LYS A 45 21.80 30.01 -2.62
CA LYS A 45 21.37 30.98 -1.58
C LYS A 45 19.86 30.90 -1.35
N TYR A 46 19.11 30.78 -2.43
CA TYR A 46 17.66 30.76 -2.39
C TYR A 46 17.07 29.43 -1.94
N ALA A 47 17.64 28.29 -2.35
CA ALA A 47 17.24 26.96 -1.88
C ALA A 47 17.42 26.81 -0.36
N PHE A 48 18.42 27.49 0.21
CA PHE A 48 18.70 27.51 1.65
C PHE A 48 17.86 28.51 2.45
N SER A 49 16.93 29.22 1.79
CA SER A 49 16.07 30.22 2.43
C SER A 49 14.63 29.71 2.64
N PRO A 50 13.93 30.14 3.71
CA PRO A 50 12.59 29.65 4.02
C PRO A 50 11.52 29.91 2.95
N LYS A 51 11.62 31.04 2.26
CA LYS A 51 10.68 31.40 1.18
C LYS A 51 11.12 30.77 -0.14
N GLY A 52 12.41 30.76 -0.40
CA GLY A 52 12.96 30.25 -1.65
C GLY A 52 12.85 28.76 -1.81
N SER A 53 13.03 27.99 -0.74
CA SER A 53 12.84 26.55 -0.80
C SER A 53 11.46 26.19 -1.30
N LYS A 54 10.41 26.83 -0.76
CA LYS A 54 9.02 26.59 -1.15
C LYS A 54 8.74 26.97 -2.60
N VAL A 55 9.32 28.06 -3.07
CA VAL A 55 9.22 28.47 -4.47
C VAL A 55 9.89 27.41 -5.34
N PHE A 56 11.10 26.96 -5.00
CA PHE A 56 11.77 25.93 -5.79
C PHE A 56 11.08 24.58 -5.75
N GLU A 57 10.54 24.13 -4.63
CA GLU A 57 9.73 22.89 -4.57
C GLU A 57 8.58 22.93 -5.61
N ALA A 58 7.91 24.07 -5.75
CA ALA A 58 6.85 24.26 -6.75
C ALA A 58 7.40 24.34 -8.19
N VAL A 59 8.45 25.13 -8.40
CA VAL A 59 9.04 25.37 -9.72
C VAL A 59 9.68 24.10 -10.29
N ILE A 60 10.39 23.31 -9.47
CA ILE A 60 10.99 22.02 -9.86
C ILE A 60 9.92 21.02 -10.32
N THR A 61 8.77 21.00 -9.64
CA THR A 61 7.64 20.11 -9.98
C THR A 61 7.07 20.41 -11.37
N TRP A 62 7.18 21.66 -11.84
CA TRP A 62 6.61 22.10 -13.12
C TRP A 62 7.65 22.37 -14.21
N GLY A 63 8.95 22.40 -13.89
CA GLY A 63 10.00 22.75 -14.84
C GLY A 63 10.27 21.69 -15.88
N SER A 64 10.78 22.09 -17.05
CA SER A 64 11.17 21.15 -18.11
C SER A 64 12.40 20.31 -17.71
N ASP A 65 12.69 19.24 -18.45
CA ASP A 65 13.86 18.38 -18.18
C ASP A 65 15.19 19.14 -18.21
N PRO A 66 15.48 19.99 -19.21
CA PRO A 66 16.73 20.76 -19.24
C PRO A 66 16.86 21.77 -18.09
N GLU A 67 15.77 22.42 -17.69
CA GLU A 67 15.79 23.39 -16.58
C GLU A 67 16.06 22.73 -15.25
N VAL A 68 15.39 21.60 -14.98
CA VAL A 68 15.58 20.86 -13.74
C VAL A 68 16.98 20.22 -13.73
N GLY A 69 17.49 19.74 -14.86
CA GLY A 69 18.87 19.25 -14.97
C GLY A 69 19.91 20.30 -14.57
N LYS A 70 19.79 21.55 -15.05
CA LYS A 70 20.67 22.65 -14.63
C LYS A 70 20.58 22.97 -13.15
N PHE A 71 19.38 22.90 -12.59
CA PHE A 71 19.18 23.11 -11.15
C PHE A 71 19.82 21.98 -10.33
N MET A 72 19.69 20.74 -10.80
CA MET A 72 20.29 19.55 -10.19
C MET A 72 21.81 19.63 -10.14
N GLU A 73 22.47 20.04 -11.22
CA GLU A 73 23.93 20.22 -11.26
C GLU A 73 24.41 21.24 -10.21
N LYS A 74 23.70 22.35 -10.04
CA LYS A 74 24.04 23.37 -9.02
C LYS A 74 23.85 22.91 -7.60
N MET A 75 22.79 22.14 -7.35
CA MET A 75 22.53 21.61 -6.02
C MET A 75 23.49 20.46 -5.67
N GLU A 76 24.01 19.73 -6.67
CA GLU A 76 24.93 18.59 -6.48
C GLU A 76 26.17 18.97 -5.66
N GLU A 77 26.74 20.15 -5.87
CA GLU A 77 27.93 20.64 -5.14
C GLU A 77 27.65 20.97 -3.66
N THR A 78 26.37 21.09 -3.28
CA THR A 78 25.94 21.55 -1.94
C THR A 78 25.10 20.52 -1.20
N VAL A 79 25.07 19.27 -1.68
CA VAL A 79 24.26 18.18 -1.10
C VAL A 79 24.51 18.02 0.40
N TYR A 80 25.79 17.98 0.82
CA TYR A 80 26.12 17.79 2.23
C TYR A 80 25.61 18.93 3.13
N ASP A 81 25.78 20.18 2.69
CA ASP A 81 25.26 21.35 3.41
C ASP A 81 23.72 21.36 3.44
N ALA A 82 23.10 20.92 2.34
CA ALA A 82 21.65 20.86 2.21
C ALA A 82 21.04 19.82 3.16
N LEU A 83 21.72 18.69 3.42
CA LEU A 83 21.26 17.62 4.31
C LEU A 83 21.05 18.09 5.74
N SER A 84 21.82 19.07 6.21
CA SER A 84 21.68 19.62 7.57
C SER A 84 20.82 20.88 7.63
N ASN A 85 20.30 21.36 6.50
CA ASN A 85 19.53 22.59 6.43
C ASN A 85 18.00 22.32 6.38
N PRO A 86 17.17 22.98 7.20
CA PRO A 86 15.72 22.76 7.24
C PRO A 86 14.98 23.04 5.93
N PHE A 87 15.53 23.90 5.09
CA PHE A 87 14.89 24.38 3.86
C PHE A 87 15.46 23.65 2.64
N ALA A 88 16.79 23.63 2.50
CA ALA A 88 17.45 23.01 1.36
C ALA A 88 17.26 21.48 1.33
N SER A 89 17.12 20.81 2.49
CA SER A 89 16.79 19.38 2.54
C SER A 89 15.45 19.04 1.88
N GLN A 90 14.44 19.93 1.98
CA GLN A 90 13.14 19.73 1.31
C GLN A 90 13.24 19.93 -0.20
N VAL A 91 14.05 20.90 -0.63
CA VAL A 91 14.36 21.10 -2.06
C VAL A 91 15.08 19.88 -2.61
N LEU A 92 16.11 19.39 -1.92
CA LEU A 92 16.87 18.21 -2.31
C LEU A 92 15.98 16.96 -2.37
N LYS A 93 15.11 16.76 -1.37
CA LYS A 93 14.10 15.70 -1.37
C LYS A 93 13.23 15.76 -2.63
N THR A 94 12.68 16.93 -2.93
CA THR A 94 11.80 17.14 -4.10
C THR A 94 12.54 16.87 -5.41
N LEU A 95 13.80 17.29 -5.52
CA LEU A 95 14.64 16.97 -6.68
C LEU A 95 14.81 15.46 -6.88
N ILE A 96 15.12 14.73 -5.81
CA ILE A 96 15.31 13.27 -5.85
C ILE A 96 14.02 12.57 -6.30
N GLU A 97 12.87 12.96 -5.73
CA GLU A 97 11.55 12.41 -6.11
C GLU A 97 11.24 12.68 -7.59
N ILE A 98 11.45 13.92 -8.07
CA ILE A 98 11.18 14.30 -9.46
C ILE A 98 12.15 13.62 -10.42
N ALA A 99 13.43 13.50 -10.06
CA ALA A 99 14.41 12.75 -10.85
C ALA A 99 13.97 11.29 -11.01
N ALA A 100 13.54 10.65 -9.92
CA ALA A 100 13.12 9.25 -9.92
C ALA A 100 11.85 9.04 -10.75
N GLU A 101 10.86 9.94 -10.64
CA GLU A 101 9.64 9.90 -11.45
C GLU A 101 9.94 10.05 -12.95
N ARG A 102 10.81 11.00 -13.32
CA ARG A 102 11.22 11.21 -14.72
C ARG A 102 12.02 10.02 -15.25
N ASN A 103 12.90 9.44 -14.44
CA ASN A 103 13.64 8.24 -14.80
C ASN A 103 12.68 7.06 -15.08
N LYS A 104 11.66 6.86 -14.23
CA LYS A 104 10.64 5.82 -14.43
C LYS A 104 9.90 5.97 -15.75
N LYS A 105 9.42 7.18 -16.08
CA LYS A 105 8.74 7.46 -17.36
C LYS A 105 9.62 7.13 -18.57
N LEU A 106 10.93 7.41 -18.49
CA LEU A 106 11.87 7.09 -19.57
C LEU A 106 12.06 5.57 -19.77
N PHE A 107 11.94 4.76 -18.71
CA PHE A 107 11.96 3.30 -18.82
C PHE A 107 10.65 2.73 -19.41
N ASP A 108 9.50 3.26 -19.01
CA ASP A 108 8.18 2.86 -19.53
C ASP A 108 8.08 3.16 -21.05
N ILE A 109 8.59 4.31 -21.50
CA ILE A 109 8.62 4.67 -22.93
C ILE A 109 9.57 3.76 -23.73
N LYS A 110 10.74 3.40 -23.16
CA LYS A 110 11.70 2.51 -23.83
C LYS A 110 11.15 1.09 -23.98
N THR A 111 10.45 0.58 -22.97
CA THR A 111 9.83 -0.75 -23.01
C THR A 111 8.69 -0.81 -24.03
N GLU A 112 7.82 0.20 -24.10
CA GLU A 112 6.80 0.32 -25.16
C GLU A 112 7.42 0.45 -26.58
N SER A 113 8.55 1.13 -26.73
CA SER A 113 9.24 1.24 -28.03
C SER A 113 9.89 -0.07 -28.48
N CYS A 114 10.37 -0.89 -27.53
CA CYS A 114 10.94 -2.21 -27.77
C CYS A 114 9.86 -3.25 -28.11
N GLU A 115 8.67 -3.17 -27.51
CA GLU A 115 7.53 -4.04 -27.87
C GLU A 115 6.97 -3.71 -29.26
N ASN A 116 6.98 -2.43 -29.66
CA ASN A 116 6.56 -2.03 -31.01
C ASN A 116 7.57 -2.39 -32.11
N THR A 117 8.86 -2.57 -31.77
CA THR A 117 9.89 -3.01 -32.75
C THR A 117 10.00 -4.52 -32.89
N THR A 118 9.60 -5.31 -31.89
CA THR A 118 9.51 -6.79 -32.02
C THR A 118 8.28 -7.24 -32.81
N HIS A 119 7.18 -6.47 -32.80
CA HIS A 119 6.00 -6.78 -33.62
C HIS A 119 6.13 -6.47 -35.12
N THR A 120 7.20 -5.82 -35.57
CA THR A 120 7.44 -5.56 -37.00
C THR A 120 8.48 -6.50 -37.65
N LYS A 121 9.04 -7.47 -36.90
CA LYS A 121 10.02 -8.45 -37.43
C LYS A 121 9.67 -9.93 -37.24
N ILE A 122 8.48 -10.25 -36.72
CA ILE A 122 7.94 -11.62 -36.74
C ILE A 122 6.53 -11.61 -37.34
N THR A 123 6.44 -11.27 -38.63
CA THR A 123 5.32 -11.67 -39.49
C THR A 123 5.93 -12.33 -40.72
N ASN A 124 6.28 -13.62 -40.60
CA ASN A 124 6.36 -14.60 -41.68
C ASN A 124 7.00 -15.90 -41.16
N ILE A 125 6.30 -16.64 -40.29
CA ILE A 125 6.27 -18.11 -40.36
C ILE A 125 4.85 -18.54 -40.00
N ASP A 126 4.16 -19.02 -41.03
CA ASP A 126 2.83 -19.59 -41.01
C ASP A 126 2.98 -21.10 -40.79
N VAL A 127 2.60 -21.66 -39.63
CA VAL A 127 2.16 -23.06 -39.53
C VAL A 127 1.16 -23.23 -38.37
N ASN A 128 -0.12 -23.29 -38.75
CA ASN A 128 -1.17 -24.09 -38.10
C ASN A 128 -0.64 -25.34 -37.37
N GLN A 129 -0.96 -25.54 -36.09
CA GLN A 129 -1.59 -26.79 -35.60
C GLN A 129 -1.88 -26.79 -34.09
N ASN A 130 -3.18 -26.93 -33.78
CA ASN A 130 -3.81 -27.61 -32.65
C ASN A 130 -3.24 -27.47 -31.24
N TRP A 131 -3.95 -26.65 -30.47
CA TRP A 131 -4.23 -26.89 -29.05
C TRP A 131 -5.01 -28.21 -28.86
N ASN A 132 -4.57 -29.05 -27.93
CA ASN A 132 -5.45 -30.00 -27.24
C ASN A 132 -5.04 -30.11 -25.75
N PRO A 133 -5.94 -29.82 -24.78
CA PRO A 133 -5.64 -29.85 -23.36
C PRO A 133 -6.15 -31.14 -22.70
N ALA A 134 -5.24 -32.06 -22.39
CA ALA A 134 -5.35 -33.17 -21.42
C ALA A 134 -4.02 -33.94 -21.55
N VAL A 135 -3.23 -34.14 -20.50
CA VAL A 135 -3.42 -35.21 -19.52
C VAL A 135 -2.58 -34.86 -18.29
N SER A 136 -3.23 -34.96 -17.14
CA SER A 136 -2.66 -34.95 -15.79
C SER A 136 -2.34 -36.39 -15.34
N LEU A 137 -1.48 -36.51 -14.33
CA LEU A 137 -1.10 -37.71 -13.55
C LEU A 137 -0.14 -38.68 -14.28
N GLN A 138 0.86 -39.33 -13.67
CA GLN A 138 1.14 -39.73 -12.29
C GLN A 138 2.61 -40.24 -12.30
N THR A 139 3.47 -39.81 -11.37
CA THR A 139 4.07 -40.69 -10.32
C THR A 139 5.27 -41.57 -10.74
N GLN A 140 6.46 -41.14 -10.28
CA GLN A 140 7.40 -41.88 -9.42
C GLN A 140 8.22 -43.07 -9.98
N ILE A 141 9.52 -43.03 -9.61
CA ILE A 141 10.44 -44.15 -9.27
C ILE A 141 11.78 -44.05 -10.06
N CYS A 142 12.84 -43.62 -9.37
CA CYS A 142 14.12 -44.32 -9.20
C CYS A 142 15.18 -43.39 -8.58
N GLU A 143 15.42 -43.54 -7.27
CA GLU A 143 16.69 -43.23 -6.60
C GLU A 143 17.58 -44.49 -6.61
N GLU A 144 18.89 -44.29 -6.33
CA GLU A 144 20.01 -45.25 -6.30
C GLU A 144 20.66 -45.49 -7.67
N VAL A 145 21.80 -44.87 -8.01
CA VAL A 145 23.14 -45.13 -7.42
C VAL A 145 23.96 -43.85 -7.38
N GLY A 146 24.71 -43.67 -6.29
CA GLY A 146 25.44 -42.46 -5.95
C GLY A 146 26.71 -42.15 -6.75
N VAL A 147 27.07 -40.86 -6.64
CA VAL A 147 28.39 -40.22 -6.66
C VAL A 147 29.26 -40.45 -7.92
N VAL A 148 29.43 -39.39 -8.72
CA VAL A 148 30.67 -38.61 -8.88
C VAL A 148 30.36 -37.42 -9.81
N THR A 149 30.90 -36.26 -9.43
CA THR A 149 30.86 -34.93 -10.08
C THR A 149 31.29 -34.91 -11.55
N GLN A 150 30.56 -34.14 -12.37
CA GLN A 150 31.08 -33.54 -13.61
C GLN A 150 30.70 -32.05 -13.66
N GLU A 151 31.41 -31.25 -12.86
CA GLU A 151 31.99 -30.01 -13.39
C GLU A 151 32.87 -30.38 -14.62
N GLU A 152 33.00 -29.47 -15.58
CA GLU A 152 33.81 -29.59 -16.82
C GLU A 152 33.13 -30.00 -18.14
N LEU A 153 31.93 -29.48 -18.45
CA LEU A 153 31.50 -29.36 -19.87
C LEU A 153 30.89 -27.99 -20.25
N ILE A 154 31.19 -26.94 -19.47
CA ILE A 154 30.94 -25.54 -19.81
C ILE A 154 32.28 -24.81 -19.91
N ASN A 155 33.02 -25.04 -20.99
CA ASN A 155 34.12 -24.15 -21.38
C ASN A 155 34.45 -24.39 -22.86
N ASN A 156 33.94 -23.50 -23.73
CA ASN A 156 34.63 -22.98 -24.92
C ASN A 156 33.72 -22.36 -26.00
N LYS A 157 32.45 -22.04 -25.72
CA LYS A 157 31.63 -21.26 -26.68
C LYS A 157 31.19 -19.86 -26.25
N ASP A 158 31.20 -19.53 -24.96
CA ASP A 158 30.73 -18.19 -24.51
C ASP A 158 31.82 -17.15 -24.21
N LYS A 159 33.11 -17.51 -24.35
CA LYS A 159 34.22 -16.55 -24.16
C LYS A 159 34.61 -15.75 -25.40
N GLN A 160 33.97 -15.98 -26.55
CA GLN A 160 34.23 -15.24 -27.80
C GLN A 160 33.10 -14.27 -28.19
N GLN A 161 31.91 -14.39 -27.59
CA GLN A 161 30.81 -13.43 -27.77
C GLN A 161 30.86 -12.27 -26.76
N ILE A 162 31.45 -12.47 -25.58
CA ILE A 162 31.61 -11.42 -24.55
C ILE A 162 32.76 -10.44 -24.88
N LYS A 163 33.75 -10.85 -25.69
CA LYS A 163 34.83 -9.95 -26.16
C LYS A 163 34.43 -9.03 -27.32
N ASN A 164 33.32 -9.29 -28.01
CA ASN A 164 32.89 -8.49 -29.15
C ASN A 164 31.87 -7.38 -28.79
N ASN A 165 31.25 -7.43 -27.61
CA ASN A 165 30.34 -6.36 -27.14
C ASN A 165 31.02 -5.28 -26.28
N ILE A 166 32.26 -5.48 -25.85
CA ILE A 166 33.04 -4.47 -25.07
C ILE A 166 33.78 -3.48 -25.99
N ASN A 167 33.80 -3.72 -27.31
CA ASN A 167 34.49 -2.85 -28.27
C ASN A 167 33.58 -1.85 -29.00
N CYS A 168 32.29 -1.74 -28.64
CA CYS A 168 31.37 -0.77 -29.26
C CYS A 168 31.27 0.57 -28.51
N GLU A 169 31.94 0.74 -27.37
CA GLU A 169 31.93 1.99 -26.58
C GLU A 169 33.23 2.80 -26.66
N ARG A 170 34.20 2.41 -27.51
CA ARG A 170 35.49 3.12 -27.68
C ARG A 170 35.73 3.79 -29.04
N THR A 171 34.72 3.84 -29.91
CA THR A 171 34.83 4.53 -31.21
C THR A 171 33.65 5.44 -31.47
N THR A 172 33.47 6.46 -30.63
CA THR A 172 32.67 7.66 -30.94
C THR A 172 33.33 8.94 -30.44
N LYS A 173 34.67 8.96 -30.33
CA LYS A 173 35.45 10.18 -30.03
C LYS A 173 36.32 10.71 -31.17
N ASP A 174 36.49 10.00 -32.29
CA ASP A 174 37.35 10.48 -33.38
C ASP A 174 36.69 10.31 -34.75
N SER A 175 35.82 11.25 -35.14
CA SER A 175 35.56 11.63 -36.55
C SER A 175 34.54 12.78 -36.62
N ILE A 176 34.97 14.00 -36.27
CA ILE A 176 34.30 15.23 -36.70
C ILE A 176 35.13 15.80 -37.83
N GLY A 177 34.67 15.56 -39.06
CA GLY A 177 35.16 16.18 -40.28
C GLY A 177 33.98 16.55 -41.17
N ASN A 178 33.63 17.84 -41.15
CA ASN A 178 32.85 18.60 -42.12
C ASN A 178 31.59 17.96 -42.76
N ASN A 179 30.42 18.43 -42.33
CA ASN A 179 29.56 19.27 -43.17
C ASN A 179 28.52 20.01 -42.31
N GLY A 180 28.39 21.31 -42.55
CA GLY A 180 27.64 22.25 -41.72
C GLY A 180 26.13 22.15 -41.83
N GLY A 181 25.48 22.39 -40.68
CA GLY A 181 24.05 22.54 -40.46
C GLY A 181 23.82 22.66 -38.95
N ASN A 182 23.78 23.91 -38.47
CA ASN A 182 23.75 24.30 -37.07
C ASN A 182 22.46 23.92 -36.33
N ASP A 183 22.64 23.70 -35.02
CA ASP A 183 21.69 23.85 -33.90
C ASP A 183 20.68 22.72 -33.61
N GLU A 184 21.13 21.70 -32.86
CA GLU A 184 20.47 21.12 -31.67
C GLU A 184 21.26 19.88 -31.18
N ALA A 185 22.39 20.13 -30.51
CA ALA A 185 23.06 19.11 -29.69
C ALA A 185 22.40 19.12 -28.30
N ASP A 186 21.23 18.48 -28.19
CA ASP A 186 20.45 18.47 -26.96
C ASP A 186 21.14 17.60 -25.90
N ILE A 187 21.60 18.25 -24.82
CA ILE A 187 22.25 17.63 -23.66
C ILE A 187 21.21 16.70 -23.01
N ARG A 188 21.31 15.39 -23.25
CA ARG A 188 20.54 14.40 -22.49
C ARG A 188 21.11 14.31 -21.07
N PHE A 189 20.64 15.18 -20.18
CA PHE A 189 20.89 15.06 -18.75
C PHE A 189 20.38 13.70 -18.26
N SER A 190 21.24 12.90 -17.64
CA SER A 190 20.89 11.58 -17.13
C SER A 190 20.40 11.67 -15.69
N PHE A 191 19.07 11.73 -15.51
CA PHE A 191 18.45 11.70 -14.17
C PHE A 191 18.89 10.47 -13.37
N SER A 192 19.05 9.30 -14.02
CA SER A 192 19.51 8.07 -13.36
C SER A 192 20.91 8.22 -12.77
N GLU A 193 21.84 8.82 -13.52
CA GLU A 193 23.22 8.99 -13.08
C GLU A 193 23.31 10.01 -11.94
N TRP A 194 22.55 11.10 -12.03
CA TRP A 194 22.47 12.11 -10.97
C TRP A 194 21.92 11.53 -9.67
N ILE A 195 20.81 10.76 -9.73
CA ILE A 195 20.25 10.08 -8.55
C ILE A 195 21.30 9.20 -7.90
N LEU A 196 22.04 8.41 -8.68
CA LEU A 196 23.05 7.51 -8.14
C LEU A 196 24.18 8.29 -7.44
N ARG A 197 24.67 9.39 -8.03
CA ARG A 197 25.72 10.22 -7.43
C ARG A 197 25.26 10.88 -6.12
N VAL A 198 24.09 11.50 -6.12
CA VAL A 198 23.53 12.12 -4.90
C VAL A 198 23.25 11.07 -3.84
N SER A 199 22.67 9.92 -4.21
CA SER A 199 22.38 8.83 -3.27
C SER A 199 23.64 8.30 -2.59
N LYS A 200 24.75 8.18 -3.34
CA LYS A 200 26.06 7.82 -2.77
C LYS A 200 26.50 8.81 -1.69
N VAL A 201 26.40 10.12 -1.96
CA VAL A 201 26.76 11.15 -0.96
C VAL A 201 25.84 11.10 0.25
N VAL A 202 24.52 10.94 0.05
CA VAL A 202 23.53 10.93 1.13
C VAL A 202 23.67 9.71 2.05
N LEU A 203 24.03 8.55 1.51
CA LEU A 203 24.16 7.30 2.26
C LEU A 203 25.59 6.99 2.70
N ASP A 204 26.56 7.86 2.42
CA ASP A 204 27.96 7.58 2.76
C ASP A 204 28.22 7.69 4.28
N ASP A 205 27.69 8.74 4.89
CA ASP A 205 27.89 9.08 6.31
C ASP A 205 26.73 8.55 7.18
N VAL A 206 27.01 7.50 7.94
CA VAL A 206 26.04 6.84 8.83
C VAL A 206 25.66 7.73 10.02
N ASP A 207 26.48 8.71 10.43
CA ASP A 207 26.14 9.56 11.57
C ASP A 207 24.95 10.49 11.25
N LEU A 208 24.67 10.72 9.96
CA LEU A 208 23.53 11.52 9.49
C LEU A 208 22.17 10.91 9.83
N VAL A 209 22.09 9.64 10.22
CA VAL A 209 20.83 9.01 10.62
C VAL A 209 20.17 9.70 11.82
N TRP A 210 20.96 10.37 12.66
CA TRP A 210 20.47 11.15 13.81
C TRP A 210 20.03 12.58 13.45
N ASN A 211 20.33 13.05 12.26
CA ASN A 211 19.95 14.39 11.80
C ASN A 211 18.51 14.38 11.26
N LEU A 212 17.65 15.23 11.84
CA LEU A 212 16.23 15.31 11.50
C LEU A 212 15.98 15.51 9.99
N TYR A 213 16.78 16.34 9.33
CA TYR A 213 16.60 16.68 7.93
C TYR A 213 17.25 15.64 7.02
N ALA A 214 18.49 15.26 7.32
CA ALA A 214 19.23 14.28 6.52
C ALA A 214 18.52 12.92 6.52
N ASN A 215 18.06 12.44 7.67
CA ASN A 215 17.31 11.18 7.79
C ASN A 215 16.08 11.13 6.87
N ASN A 216 15.34 12.23 6.76
CA ASN A 216 14.19 12.31 5.84
C ASN A 216 14.61 12.22 4.36
N VAL A 217 15.75 12.80 4.00
CA VAL A 217 16.32 12.68 2.66
C VAL A 217 16.82 11.26 2.41
N MET A 218 17.53 10.63 3.36
CA MET A 218 17.99 9.24 3.28
C MET A 218 16.84 8.26 3.04
N ARG A 219 15.74 8.42 3.77
CA ARG A 219 14.51 7.62 3.54
C ARG A 219 13.97 7.78 2.11
N THR A 220 13.97 9.01 1.60
CA THR A 220 13.51 9.30 0.24
C THR A 220 14.44 8.67 -0.80
N VAL A 221 15.75 8.70 -0.57
CA VAL A 221 16.75 8.01 -1.40
C VAL A 221 16.45 6.51 -1.45
N LEU A 222 16.25 5.84 -0.31
CA LEU A 222 15.94 4.42 -0.24
C LEU A 222 14.65 4.06 -1.00
N GLU A 223 13.60 4.88 -0.87
CA GLU A 223 12.35 4.71 -1.61
C GLU A 223 12.54 4.90 -3.13
N CYS A 224 13.31 5.92 -3.54
CA CYS A 224 13.53 6.26 -4.95
C CYS A 224 14.43 5.26 -5.67
N LEU A 225 15.44 4.70 -4.99
CA LEU A 225 16.33 3.69 -5.56
C LEU A 225 15.59 2.39 -5.89
N THR A 226 14.50 2.09 -5.17
CA THR A 226 13.74 0.84 -5.26
C THR A 226 12.41 0.97 -6.00
N THR A 227 12.11 2.14 -6.58
CA THR A 227 10.84 2.48 -7.25
C THR A 227 9.58 2.34 -6.38
N LEU A 228 9.75 2.32 -5.06
CA LEU A 228 8.63 2.22 -4.13
C LEU A 228 7.73 3.47 -4.24
N PRO A 229 6.40 3.33 -4.13
CA PRO A 229 5.51 4.48 -4.13
C PRO A 229 5.81 5.43 -2.97
N ARG A 230 5.55 6.72 -3.15
CA ARG A 230 5.66 7.73 -2.08
C ARG A 230 4.84 7.30 -0.86
N ASP A 231 5.41 7.45 0.33
CA ASP A 231 4.83 6.94 1.59
C ASP A 231 4.63 5.41 1.59
N SER A 232 5.58 4.65 1.03
CA SER A 232 5.60 3.18 1.03
C SER A 232 5.40 2.57 2.41
N MET A 233 5.80 3.29 3.46
CA MET A 233 5.52 3.03 4.87
C MET A 233 4.04 2.83 5.20
N LYS A 234 3.10 3.42 4.45
CA LYS A 234 1.65 3.20 4.63
C LYS A 234 1.17 1.84 4.09
N TYR A 235 2.02 1.11 3.37
CA TYR A 235 1.68 -0.14 2.68
C TYR A 235 1.87 -1.39 3.54
N PHE A 236 2.55 -1.33 4.70
CA PHE A 236 2.62 -2.46 5.65
C PHE A 236 1.25 -3.04 5.99
N ASN A 237 0.18 -2.24 5.89
CA ASN A 237 -1.18 -2.61 6.27
C ASN A 237 -2.13 -2.96 5.11
N LYS A 238 -1.75 -2.81 3.83
CA LYS A 238 -2.77 -2.70 2.75
C LYS A 238 -2.68 -3.65 1.58
N ARG A 239 -1.55 -4.30 1.29
CA ARG A 239 -1.43 -5.35 0.26
C ARG A 239 -0.05 -6.02 0.37
N PRO A 240 0.10 -7.32 0.07
CA PRO A 240 1.41 -7.85 -0.28
C PRO A 240 1.90 -7.05 -1.49
N LEU A 241 3.13 -6.52 -1.38
CA LEU A 241 3.83 -5.93 -2.51
C LEU A 241 3.76 -6.94 -3.66
N THR A 242 3.01 -6.61 -4.71
CA THR A 242 2.83 -7.45 -5.89
C THR A 242 3.90 -7.04 -6.89
N ASN A 243 4.60 -8.03 -7.45
CA ASN A 243 5.85 -7.94 -8.21
C ASN A 243 5.75 -7.22 -9.57
N ASP A 244 4.86 -6.24 -9.74
CA ASP A 244 4.84 -5.39 -10.94
C ASP A 244 5.92 -4.30 -10.83
N TRP A 245 7.16 -4.73 -10.55
CA TRP A 245 8.29 -3.85 -10.26
C TRP A 245 9.17 -3.74 -11.49
N LEU A 246 9.46 -2.49 -11.84
CA LEU A 246 10.48 -2.15 -12.82
C LEU A 246 11.81 -2.80 -12.39
N ARG A 247 12.57 -3.39 -13.33
CA ARG A 247 13.88 -3.98 -13.02
C ARG A 247 14.79 -2.93 -12.38
N ILE A 248 15.15 -3.14 -11.11
CA ILE A 248 16.04 -2.24 -10.36
C ILE A 248 17.47 -2.43 -10.88
N PRO A 249 18.22 -1.34 -11.19
CA PRO A 249 19.62 -1.43 -11.58
C PRO A 249 20.51 -2.05 -10.48
N GLU A 250 21.47 -2.89 -10.85
CA GLU A 250 22.41 -3.53 -9.90
C GLU A 250 23.15 -2.50 -9.04
N GLU A 251 23.52 -1.36 -9.62
CA GLU A 251 24.20 -0.26 -8.92
C GLU A 251 23.37 0.34 -7.76
N HIS A 252 22.05 0.26 -7.84
CA HIS A 252 21.16 0.71 -6.76
C HIS A 252 21.12 -0.32 -5.62
N THR A 253 21.07 -1.60 -5.97
CA THR A 253 21.14 -2.72 -5.02
C THR A 253 22.45 -2.67 -4.24
N ASP A 254 23.59 -2.57 -4.94
CA ASP A 254 24.93 -2.50 -4.33
C ASP A 254 25.05 -1.34 -3.32
N LEU A 255 24.43 -0.19 -3.62
CA LEU A 255 24.45 0.98 -2.73
C LEU A 255 23.63 0.75 -1.46
N ILE A 256 22.44 0.14 -1.58
CA ILE A 256 21.57 -0.18 -0.44
C ILE A 256 22.25 -1.24 0.44
N ASP A 257 22.86 -2.26 -0.16
CA ASP A 257 23.58 -3.30 0.57
C ASP A 257 24.81 -2.73 1.29
N CYS A 258 25.58 -1.87 0.61
CA CYS A 258 26.72 -1.19 1.22
C CYS A 258 26.31 -0.36 2.45
N PHE A 259 25.22 0.41 2.34
CA PHE A 259 24.68 1.18 3.46
C PHE A 259 24.19 0.27 4.60
N THR A 260 23.54 -0.84 4.26
CA THR A 260 23.07 -1.83 5.24
C THR A 260 24.23 -2.43 6.01
N GLN A 261 25.29 -2.89 5.32
CA GLN A 261 26.47 -3.45 5.97
C GLN A 261 27.17 -2.44 6.90
N LYS A 262 27.24 -1.16 6.50
CA LYS A 262 27.76 -0.09 7.37
C LYS A 262 26.92 0.06 8.66
N LEU A 263 25.59 -0.04 8.55
CA LEU A 263 24.68 0.02 9.70
C LEU A 263 24.77 -1.22 10.62
N LEU A 264 24.87 -2.42 10.04
CA LEU A 264 24.99 -3.69 10.79
C LEU A 264 26.27 -3.74 11.64
N LEU A 265 27.35 -3.16 11.13
CA LEU A 265 28.63 -3.09 11.86
C LEU A 265 28.65 -2.00 12.96
N TRP A 266 27.59 -1.21 13.08
CA TRP A 266 27.58 -0.06 13.97
C TRP A 266 27.13 -0.41 15.38
N GLN A 267 27.96 -0.07 16.38
CA GLN A 267 27.78 -0.48 17.78
C GLN A 267 26.52 0.08 18.47
N GLN A 268 25.81 1.02 17.85
CA GLN A 268 24.65 1.70 18.42
C GLN A 268 23.31 1.26 17.81
N LEU A 269 23.27 0.10 17.14
CA LEU A 269 22.06 -0.41 16.48
C LEU A 269 20.81 -0.42 17.39
N THR A 270 20.98 -0.81 18.66
CA THR A 270 19.88 -0.79 19.66
C THR A 270 19.29 0.60 19.84
N ASP A 271 20.10 1.66 19.84
CA ASP A 271 19.62 3.02 20.03
C ASP A 271 18.79 3.49 18.83
N LEU A 272 19.04 2.96 17.63
CA LEU A 272 18.28 3.29 16.42
C LEU A 272 16.85 2.77 16.45
N VAL A 273 16.65 1.58 17.02
CA VAL A 273 15.35 0.89 17.03
C VAL A 273 14.33 1.61 17.93
N TYR A 274 14.79 2.17 19.06
CA TYR A 274 13.92 2.78 20.06
C TYR A 274 13.76 4.30 19.92
N ASN A 275 14.30 4.89 18.86
CA ASN A 275 14.21 6.33 18.59
C ASN A 275 13.25 6.63 17.42
N ASP A 276 12.45 7.68 17.57
CA ASP A 276 11.41 8.11 16.62
C ASP A 276 11.93 8.38 15.20
N LEU A 277 13.11 8.98 15.09
CA LEU A 277 13.69 9.37 13.80
C LEU A 277 14.29 8.17 13.06
N THR A 278 15.16 7.45 13.74
CA THR A 278 15.96 6.36 13.17
C THR A 278 15.14 5.09 12.95
N SER A 279 14.11 4.83 13.76
CA SER A 279 13.19 3.71 13.54
C SER A 279 12.47 3.81 12.19
N ARG A 280 12.12 5.02 11.72
CA ARG A 280 11.49 5.21 10.41
C ARG A 280 12.46 4.96 9.26
N LEU A 281 13.73 5.30 9.45
CA LEU A 281 14.78 4.97 8.50
C LEU A 281 14.99 3.46 8.41
N LEU A 282 15.05 2.76 9.54
CA LEU A 282 15.16 1.29 9.55
C LEU A 282 13.98 0.62 8.86
N GLN A 283 12.76 1.10 9.08
CA GLN A 283 11.58 0.56 8.38
C GLN A 283 11.65 0.81 6.85
N ALA A 284 12.12 1.99 6.42
CA ALA A 284 12.33 2.28 5.00
C ALA A 284 13.44 1.41 4.39
N LEU A 285 14.52 1.16 5.14
CA LEU A 285 15.62 0.29 4.73
C LEU A 285 15.16 -1.17 4.59
N LEU A 286 14.39 -1.69 5.56
CA LEU A 286 13.82 -3.03 5.50
C LEU A 286 12.94 -3.20 4.25
N LEU A 287 12.09 -2.22 3.94
CA LEU A 287 11.27 -2.23 2.71
C LEU A 287 12.11 -2.15 1.45
N ALA A 288 13.16 -1.33 1.44
CA ALA A 288 14.07 -1.21 0.30
C ALA A 288 14.81 -2.53 0.06
N LEU A 289 15.36 -3.15 1.11
CA LEU A 289 16.00 -4.48 1.05
C LEU A 289 15.02 -5.54 0.56
N LYS A 290 13.78 -5.55 1.05
CA LYS A 290 12.74 -6.46 0.52
C LYS A 290 12.55 -6.33 -0.99
N ALA A 291 12.79 -5.14 -1.53
CA ALA A 291 12.65 -4.88 -2.95
C ALA A 291 13.84 -5.34 -3.79
N VAL A 292 15.05 -5.29 -3.23
CA VAL A 292 16.31 -5.52 -3.98
C VAL A 292 17.00 -6.83 -3.64
N ASP A 293 17.02 -7.21 -2.36
CA ASP A 293 17.67 -8.42 -1.86
C ASP A 293 16.97 -8.95 -0.59
N ASN A 294 16.31 -10.10 -0.75
CA ASN A 294 15.65 -10.78 0.36
C ASN A 294 16.64 -11.35 1.38
N GLU A 295 17.86 -11.71 0.97
CA GLU A 295 18.85 -12.32 1.87
C GLU A 295 19.41 -11.26 2.83
N SER A 296 19.83 -10.11 2.32
CA SER A 296 20.24 -8.97 3.15
C SER A 296 19.10 -8.44 4.04
N ALA A 297 17.85 -8.48 3.57
CA ALA A 297 16.69 -8.16 4.42
C ALA A 297 16.59 -9.11 5.62
N ASP A 298 16.73 -10.41 5.39
CA ASP A 298 16.71 -11.44 6.43
C ASP A 298 17.89 -11.30 7.41
N ASP A 299 19.09 -10.99 6.92
CA ASP A 299 20.27 -10.77 7.77
C ASP A 299 20.08 -9.59 8.72
N LEU A 300 19.58 -8.46 8.21
CA LEU A 300 19.23 -7.32 9.05
C LEU A 300 18.15 -7.69 10.07
N VAL A 301 17.12 -8.43 9.69
CA VAL A 301 16.07 -8.87 10.63
C VAL A 301 16.63 -9.81 11.71
N ARG A 302 17.53 -10.75 11.36
CA ARG A 302 18.19 -11.63 12.34
C ARG A 302 18.97 -10.82 13.36
N GLN A 303 19.78 -9.86 12.92
CA GLN A 303 20.54 -9.01 13.84
C GLN A 303 19.63 -8.16 14.73
N LEU A 304 18.57 -7.56 14.17
CA LEU A 304 17.58 -6.81 14.97
C LEU A 304 16.86 -7.70 16.01
N LEU A 305 16.54 -8.94 15.64
CA LEU A 305 15.93 -9.90 16.56
C LEU A 305 16.87 -10.22 17.73
N ASP A 306 18.11 -10.57 17.41
CA ASP A 306 19.11 -11.02 18.39
C ASP A 306 19.61 -9.88 19.30
N GLU A 307 19.81 -8.68 18.74
CA GLU A 307 20.44 -7.55 19.46
C GLU A 307 19.44 -6.51 19.99
N CYS A 308 18.20 -6.46 19.49
CA CYS A 308 17.28 -5.34 19.80
C CYS A 308 15.90 -5.77 20.32
N PHE A 309 15.29 -6.82 19.77
CA PHE A 309 13.90 -7.18 20.09
C PHE A 309 13.74 -8.03 21.35
N ILE A 310 14.70 -8.92 21.63
CA ILE A 310 14.63 -9.88 22.77
C ILE A 310 15.32 -9.34 24.03
N LEU A 311 15.80 -8.09 24.01
CA LEU A 311 16.47 -7.46 25.14
C LEU A 311 15.58 -7.45 26.40
N LYS A 312 16.18 -7.75 27.56
CA LYS A 312 15.48 -7.64 28.85
C LYS A 312 15.61 -6.22 29.40
N GLU A 313 14.69 -5.81 30.28
CA GLU A 313 14.71 -4.47 30.89
C GLU A 313 16.03 -4.14 31.60
N THR A 314 16.72 -5.15 32.14
CA THR A 314 18.03 -4.99 32.79
C THR A 314 19.10 -4.48 31.85
N ASP A 315 18.94 -4.76 30.55
CA ASP A 315 19.92 -4.46 29.50
C ASP A 315 19.65 -3.08 28.89
N LEU A 316 18.39 -2.62 28.92
CA LEU A 316 17.94 -1.29 28.51
C LEU A 316 18.08 -0.29 29.66
N LYS A 317 19.32 0.08 30.00
CA LYS A 317 19.58 1.12 31.01
C LYS A 317 18.85 2.44 30.65
N LYS A 318 17.73 2.72 31.33
CA LYS A 318 17.03 4.02 31.42
C LYS A 318 16.75 4.76 30.10
N LYS A 319 15.99 4.17 29.16
CA LYS A 319 15.46 4.90 27.98
C LYS A 319 13.96 4.74 27.72
N CYS A 320 13.26 3.83 28.40
CA CYS A 320 11.81 3.67 28.23
C CYS A 320 11.04 4.66 29.10
N VAL A 321 10.29 5.56 28.46
CA VAL A 321 9.39 6.52 29.13
C VAL A 321 8.25 5.77 29.78
N SER A 322 7.99 6.12 31.04
CA SER A 322 6.94 5.59 31.91
C SER A 322 5.54 5.97 31.41
N ALA A 323 4.86 5.05 30.73
CA ALA A 323 3.40 4.98 30.78
C ALA A 323 3.00 4.15 32.01
N ARG A 324 1.84 4.43 32.61
CA ARG A 324 1.22 3.52 33.59
C ARG A 324 0.75 2.29 32.81
N LEU A 325 1.63 1.30 32.65
CA LEU A 325 1.28 0.00 32.08
C LEU A 325 0.35 -0.72 33.07
N CYS A 326 -0.59 -1.51 32.56
CA CYS A 326 -1.28 -2.48 33.40
C CYS A 326 -0.29 -3.56 33.86
N GLU A 327 -0.60 -4.25 34.97
CA GLU A 327 0.26 -5.32 35.52
C GLU A 327 0.63 -6.37 34.45
N ASP A 328 -0.32 -6.69 33.57
CA ASP A 328 -0.12 -7.63 32.44
C ASP A 328 0.86 -7.13 31.36
N GLU A 329 0.96 -5.81 31.13
CA GLU A 329 1.86 -5.25 30.10
C GLU A 329 3.31 -5.09 30.62
N ALA A 330 3.48 -5.07 31.94
CA ALA A 330 4.79 -4.97 32.59
C ALA A 330 5.63 -6.25 32.47
N THR A 331 5.08 -7.33 31.93
CA THR A 331 5.80 -8.59 31.63
C THR A 331 6.21 -8.70 30.16
N LEU A 332 5.66 -7.85 29.27
CA LEU A 332 5.94 -7.90 27.83
C LEU A 332 7.39 -7.50 27.50
N LEU A 333 7.93 -8.00 26.41
CA LEU A 333 9.23 -7.53 25.92
C LEU A 333 9.24 -6.00 25.67
N PRO A 334 10.35 -5.30 25.92
CA PRO A 334 10.46 -3.85 25.73
C PRO A 334 10.10 -3.37 24.32
N VAL A 335 10.31 -4.21 23.30
CA VAL A 335 9.92 -3.94 21.91
C VAL A 335 8.41 -3.65 21.76
N PHE A 336 7.56 -4.24 22.61
CA PHE A 336 6.11 -4.03 22.57
C PHE A 336 5.62 -2.84 23.39
N ARG A 337 6.51 -2.19 24.14
CA ARG A 337 6.17 -1.05 25.02
C ARG A 337 6.54 0.30 24.42
N ASN A 338 7.31 0.30 23.35
CA ASN A 338 7.74 1.49 22.63
C ASN A 338 7.19 1.44 21.21
N GLU A 339 6.52 2.52 20.80
CA GLU A 339 5.83 2.58 19.51
C GLU A 339 6.79 2.52 18.31
N PHE A 340 8.02 3.01 18.47
CA PHE A 340 9.04 3.03 17.42
C PHE A 340 9.61 1.64 17.18
N SER A 341 10.01 0.96 18.26
CA SER A 341 10.55 -0.39 18.16
C SER A 341 9.51 -1.41 17.73
N ALA A 342 8.26 -1.27 18.20
CA ALA A 342 7.13 -2.06 17.70
C ALA A 342 6.91 -1.86 16.19
N SER A 343 7.00 -0.63 15.70
CA SER A 343 6.88 -0.34 14.26
C SER A 343 8.03 -0.94 13.44
N VAL A 344 9.26 -0.95 13.96
CA VAL A 344 10.40 -1.65 13.33
C VAL A 344 10.15 -3.16 13.31
N LEU A 345 9.71 -3.75 14.42
CA LEU A 345 9.34 -5.18 14.47
C LEU A 345 8.22 -5.52 13.48
N GLN A 346 7.22 -4.65 13.34
CA GLN A 346 6.16 -4.81 12.34
C GLN A 346 6.73 -4.83 10.92
N ALA A 347 7.65 -3.92 10.60
CA ALA A 347 8.33 -3.91 9.31
C ALA A 347 9.17 -5.17 9.10
N SER A 348 9.91 -5.62 10.12
CA SER A 348 10.69 -6.84 10.10
C SER A 348 9.84 -8.06 9.75
N ILE A 349 8.67 -8.24 10.37
CA ILE A 349 7.75 -9.35 10.06
C ILE A 349 7.27 -9.28 8.60
N SER A 350 7.10 -8.08 8.05
CA SER A 350 6.58 -7.90 6.69
C SER A 350 7.58 -8.24 5.59
N VAL A 351 8.87 -8.18 5.89
CA VAL A 351 9.95 -8.39 4.91
C VAL A 351 10.63 -9.74 5.06
N ALA A 352 10.63 -10.30 6.27
CA ALA A 352 11.29 -11.55 6.61
C ALA A 352 10.76 -12.77 5.83
N SER A 353 11.63 -13.76 5.65
CA SER A 353 11.27 -15.11 5.19
C SER A 353 10.28 -15.81 6.13
N PRO A 354 9.49 -16.78 5.64
CA PRO A 354 8.56 -17.55 6.47
C PRO A 354 9.22 -18.20 7.69
N GLU A 355 10.44 -18.71 7.53
CA GLU A 355 11.23 -19.34 8.59
C GLU A 355 11.58 -18.33 9.68
N LEU A 356 11.98 -17.12 9.29
CA LEU A 356 12.33 -16.06 10.23
C LEU A 356 11.09 -15.46 10.90
N VAL A 357 9.95 -15.37 10.21
CA VAL A 357 8.66 -15.00 10.84
C VAL A 357 8.25 -16.03 11.90
N ALA A 358 8.43 -17.32 11.65
CA ALA A 358 8.18 -18.38 12.64
C ALA A 358 9.10 -18.23 13.87
N ARG A 359 10.37 -17.89 13.65
CA ARG A 359 11.31 -17.58 14.74
C ARG A 359 10.88 -16.36 15.56
N ILE A 360 10.49 -15.26 14.90
CA ILE A 360 9.97 -14.06 15.57
C ILE A 360 8.74 -14.41 16.42
N HIS A 361 7.81 -15.22 15.90
CA HIS A 361 6.65 -15.69 16.67
C HIS A 361 7.06 -16.47 17.92
N ALA A 362 7.97 -17.43 17.77
CA ALA A 362 8.46 -18.26 18.87
C ALA A 362 9.14 -17.43 19.97
N GLU A 363 10.01 -16.48 19.59
CA GLU A 363 10.85 -15.73 20.53
C GLU A 363 10.18 -14.47 21.11
N CYS A 364 9.28 -13.83 20.35
CA CYS A 364 8.67 -12.56 20.78
C CYS A 364 7.20 -12.67 21.22
N PHE A 365 6.39 -13.54 20.59
CA PHE A 365 4.94 -13.49 20.74
C PHE A 365 4.35 -14.59 21.62
N THR A 366 4.94 -15.80 21.57
CA THR A 366 4.39 -17.00 22.21
C THR A 366 4.13 -16.78 23.71
N GLY A 367 2.92 -17.13 24.17
CA GLY A 367 2.52 -17.02 25.57
C GLY A 367 2.11 -15.61 26.02
N HIS A 368 2.12 -14.62 25.12
CA HIS A 368 1.71 -13.24 25.40
C HIS A 368 0.66 -12.70 24.41
N LEU A 369 0.20 -13.49 23.44
CA LEU A 369 -0.70 -13.08 22.35
C LEU A 369 -2.03 -12.48 22.86
N ALA A 370 -2.61 -13.03 23.92
CA ALA A 370 -3.82 -12.48 24.53
C ALA A 370 -3.58 -11.04 25.02
N VAL A 371 -2.49 -10.81 25.74
CA VAL A 371 -2.12 -9.47 26.23
C VAL A 371 -1.78 -8.53 25.07
N LEU A 372 -0.98 -9.01 24.10
CA LEU A 372 -0.58 -8.25 22.91
C LEU A 372 -1.78 -7.82 22.06
N SER A 373 -2.82 -8.64 21.98
CA SER A 373 -4.06 -8.32 21.25
C SER A 373 -4.82 -7.12 21.86
N ARG A 374 -4.65 -6.86 23.16
CA ARG A 374 -5.21 -5.71 23.87
C ARG A 374 -4.32 -4.47 23.87
N SER A 375 -3.04 -4.62 23.53
CA SER A 375 -2.09 -3.51 23.47
C SER A 375 -2.23 -2.69 22.19
N ARG A 376 -2.39 -1.36 22.32
CA ARG A 376 -2.44 -0.45 21.15
C ARG A 376 -1.11 -0.37 20.40
N ILE A 377 -0.01 -0.62 21.10
CA ILE A 377 1.34 -0.56 20.54
C ILE A 377 1.66 -1.86 19.80
N ALA A 378 1.36 -3.01 20.42
CA ALA A 378 1.69 -4.31 19.83
C ALA A 378 0.64 -4.87 18.85
N GLY A 379 -0.61 -4.38 18.92
CA GLY A 379 -1.70 -4.82 18.07
C GLY A 379 -1.39 -4.79 16.56
N PRO A 380 -0.72 -3.76 16.01
CA PRO A 380 -0.24 -3.76 14.62
C PRO A 380 0.75 -4.90 14.31
N CYS A 381 1.72 -5.18 15.19
CA CYS A 381 2.67 -6.28 15.00
C CYS A 381 1.96 -7.63 14.92
N LEU A 382 0.92 -7.83 15.75
CA LEU A 382 0.12 -9.05 15.74
C LEU A 382 -0.73 -9.19 14.46
N GLN A 383 -1.31 -8.10 13.95
CA GLN A 383 -2.02 -8.12 12.66
C GLN A 383 -1.08 -8.51 11.52
N THR A 384 0.11 -7.93 11.51
CA THR A 384 1.14 -8.26 10.51
C THR A 384 1.61 -9.71 10.67
N LEU A 385 1.79 -10.20 11.90
CA LEU A 385 2.10 -11.62 12.14
C LEU A 385 1.01 -12.54 11.56
N LEU A 386 -0.26 -12.26 11.83
CA LEU A 386 -1.39 -13.01 11.26
C LEU A 386 -1.42 -12.93 9.73
N GLN A 387 -1.07 -11.77 9.14
CA GLN A 387 -1.01 -11.59 7.69
C GLN A 387 0.11 -12.39 7.04
N PHE A 388 1.28 -12.50 7.67
CA PHE A 388 2.45 -13.19 7.10
C PHE A 388 2.61 -14.64 7.58
N CYS A 389 1.80 -15.09 8.53
CA CYS A 389 1.70 -16.48 8.95
C CYS A 389 1.39 -17.41 7.75
N ARG A 390 2.24 -18.41 7.53
CA ARG A 390 2.11 -19.39 6.42
C ARG A 390 1.63 -20.77 6.89
N GLY A 391 1.94 -21.15 8.13
CA GLY A 391 1.54 -22.42 8.71
C GLY A 391 0.12 -22.40 9.25
N LYS A 392 -0.68 -23.40 8.87
CA LYS A 392 -2.02 -23.62 9.45
C LYS A 392 -1.92 -23.93 10.95
N ASP A 393 -0.99 -24.80 11.35
CA ASP A 393 -0.81 -25.21 12.75
C ASP A 393 -0.32 -24.04 13.62
N ASP A 394 0.56 -23.20 13.07
CA ASP A 394 1.00 -21.96 13.73
C ASP A 394 -0.19 -21.02 13.95
N PHE A 395 -1.06 -20.86 12.94
CA PHE A 395 -2.26 -20.04 13.08
C PHE A 395 -3.22 -20.61 14.12
N GLU A 396 -3.44 -21.93 14.18
CA GLU A 396 -4.30 -22.53 15.20
C GLU A 396 -3.77 -22.27 16.61
N THR A 397 -2.45 -22.33 16.80
CA THR A 397 -1.80 -21.96 18.07
C THR A 397 -2.05 -20.50 18.43
N ILE A 398 -1.82 -19.58 17.48
CA ILE A 398 -2.07 -18.14 17.66
C ILE A 398 -3.54 -17.87 17.97
N TYR A 399 -4.45 -18.52 17.24
CA TYR A 399 -5.89 -18.36 17.38
C TYR A 399 -6.36 -18.79 18.77
N ASN A 400 -5.90 -19.94 19.26
CA ASN A 400 -6.33 -20.47 20.55
C ASN A 400 -5.94 -19.56 21.71
N GLU A 401 -4.79 -18.89 21.63
CA GLU A 401 -4.35 -17.96 22.67
C GLU A 401 -5.16 -16.66 22.68
N ILE A 402 -5.62 -16.17 21.53
CA ILE A 402 -6.35 -14.89 21.43
C ILE A 402 -7.87 -15.06 21.60
N CYS A 403 -8.45 -16.18 21.15
CA CYS A 403 -9.90 -16.28 20.97
C CYS A 403 -10.71 -16.25 22.28
N GLU A 404 -10.10 -16.54 23.43
CA GLU A 404 -10.76 -16.48 24.74
C GLU A 404 -10.97 -15.03 25.23
N ASP A 405 -10.15 -14.07 24.80
CA ASP A 405 -10.18 -12.68 25.29
C ASP A 405 -10.59 -11.67 24.19
N LEU A 406 -11.39 -12.10 23.21
CA LEU A 406 -11.90 -11.19 22.16
C LEU A 406 -12.71 -10.02 22.75
N GLU A 407 -13.36 -10.20 23.90
CA GLU A 407 -14.05 -9.11 24.60
C GLU A 407 -13.06 -8.03 25.04
N GLY A 408 -11.93 -8.42 25.65
CA GLY A 408 -10.85 -7.51 26.02
C GLY A 408 -10.30 -6.74 24.81
N VAL A 409 -10.17 -7.39 23.66
CA VAL A 409 -9.73 -6.74 22.41
C VAL A 409 -10.71 -5.66 21.95
N ILE A 410 -12.03 -5.94 22.01
CA ILE A 410 -13.09 -4.99 21.66
C ILE A 410 -13.06 -3.79 22.60
N LEU A 411 -13.02 -4.03 23.92
CA LEU A 411 -13.02 -2.99 24.95
C LEU A 411 -11.80 -2.06 24.86
N ASN A 412 -10.64 -2.62 24.48
CA ASN A 412 -9.41 -1.84 24.28
C ASN A 412 -9.34 -1.11 22.92
N LYS A 413 -10.34 -1.32 22.05
CA LYS A 413 -10.49 -0.75 20.70
C LYS A 413 -9.45 -1.22 19.69
N ASN A 414 -8.82 -2.38 19.91
CA ASN A 414 -7.88 -3.00 18.97
C ASN A 414 -8.59 -3.92 17.97
N THR A 415 -9.72 -3.46 17.46
CA THR A 415 -10.65 -4.26 16.66
C THR A 415 -10.07 -4.74 15.33
N ALA A 416 -8.96 -4.14 14.88
CA ALA A 416 -8.26 -4.57 13.68
C ALA A 416 -7.66 -5.99 13.83
N VAL A 417 -7.23 -6.38 15.04
CA VAL A 417 -6.78 -7.75 15.33
C VAL A 417 -7.89 -8.77 15.06
N ILE A 418 -9.14 -8.43 15.40
CA ILE A 418 -10.31 -9.30 15.19
C ILE A 418 -10.58 -9.47 13.70
N VAL A 419 -10.42 -8.40 12.91
CA VAL A 419 -10.53 -8.47 11.44
C VAL A 419 -9.44 -9.36 10.87
N SER A 420 -8.18 -9.20 11.30
CA SER A 420 -7.07 -10.05 10.86
C SER A 420 -7.30 -11.51 11.23
N LEU A 421 -7.79 -11.82 12.43
CA LEU A 421 -8.17 -13.18 12.81
C LEU A 421 -9.24 -13.76 11.87
N ALA A 422 -10.31 -13.01 11.59
CA ALA A 422 -11.36 -13.45 10.68
C ALA A 422 -10.84 -13.69 9.25
N GLN A 423 -9.98 -12.80 8.76
CA GLN A 423 -9.36 -12.92 7.44
C GLN A 423 -8.40 -14.12 7.38
N THR A 424 -7.67 -14.42 8.45
CA THR A 424 -6.79 -15.58 8.51
C THR A 424 -7.57 -16.88 8.66
N CYS A 425 -8.68 -16.90 9.42
CA CYS A 425 -9.67 -17.99 9.41
C CYS A 425 -10.24 -18.25 8.02
N LEU A 426 -10.51 -17.19 7.26
CA LEU A 426 -10.94 -17.30 5.86
C LEU A 426 -9.82 -17.89 4.98
N ARG A 427 -8.59 -17.38 5.11
CA ARG A 427 -7.45 -17.79 4.29
C ARG A 427 -7.07 -19.26 4.46
N PHE A 428 -7.08 -19.76 5.69
CA PHE A 428 -6.71 -21.15 5.99
C PHE A 428 -7.90 -22.11 6.06
N GLU A 429 -9.13 -21.58 5.95
CA GLU A 429 -10.36 -22.36 6.08
C GLU A 429 -10.46 -23.14 7.40
N VAL A 430 -9.99 -22.53 8.50
CA VAL A 430 -10.02 -23.12 9.85
C VAL A 430 -10.68 -22.21 10.86
N ASN A 431 -11.23 -22.81 11.91
CA ASN A 431 -11.87 -22.12 13.03
C ASN A 431 -12.99 -21.14 12.66
N GLN A 432 -13.49 -21.13 11.42
CA GLN A 432 -14.51 -20.16 10.96
C GLN A 432 -15.80 -20.21 11.80
N GLY A 433 -16.34 -21.41 12.04
CA GLY A 433 -17.53 -21.59 12.89
C GLY A 433 -17.26 -21.24 14.35
N TRP A 434 -16.09 -21.64 14.87
CA TRP A 434 -15.64 -21.31 16.22
C TRP A 434 -15.46 -19.80 16.39
N PHE A 435 -14.89 -19.12 15.41
CA PHE A 435 -14.68 -17.67 15.43
C PHE A 435 -16.01 -16.93 15.57
N VAL A 436 -17.02 -17.30 14.78
CA VAL A 436 -18.37 -16.73 14.91
C VAL A 436 -18.91 -16.96 16.34
N LEU A 437 -18.71 -18.13 16.93
CA LEU A 437 -19.16 -18.42 18.29
C LEU A 437 -18.42 -17.60 19.36
N HIS A 438 -17.09 -17.53 19.29
CA HIS A 438 -16.27 -16.73 20.22
C HIS A 438 -16.61 -15.24 20.10
N LEU A 439 -16.83 -14.74 18.89
CA LEU A 439 -17.26 -13.36 18.67
C LEU A 439 -18.67 -13.09 19.20
N MET A 440 -19.60 -14.05 19.05
CA MET A 440 -20.93 -13.94 19.67
C MET A 440 -20.84 -13.85 21.18
N ARG A 441 -19.98 -14.65 21.81
CA ARG A 441 -19.72 -14.60 23.26
C ARG A 441 -19.12 -13.26 23.67
N ALA A 442 -18.08 -12.80 22.98
CA ALA A 442 -17.43 -11.53 23.27
C ALA A 442 -18.34 -10.30 23.11
N LEU A 443 -19.34 -10.38 22.24
CA LEU A 443 -20.35 -9.33 22.06
C LEU A 443 -21.59 -9.51 22.96
N HIS A 444 -21.59 -10.51 23.85
CA HIS A 444 -22.71 -10.90 24.72
C HIS A 444 -24.01 -11.18 23.94
N CYS A 445 -23.85 -11.72 22.73
CA CYS A 445 -24.91 -12.03 21.78
C CYS A 445 -25.21 -13.54 21.69
N ASP A 446 -24.53 -14.38 22.48
CA ASP A 446 -24.71 -15.84 22.52
C ASP A 446 -25.83 -16.27 23.49
N PHE A 447 -26.02 -15.54 24.59
CA PHE A 447 -27.07 -15.80 25.58
C PHE A 447 -27.67 -14.50 26.17
N PRO A 448 -28.98 -14.46 26.48
CA PRO A 448 -30.03 -15.41 26.11
C PRO A 448 -30.23 -15.52 24.59
N PRO A 449 -30.86 -16.60 24.06
CA PRO A 449 -31.11 -16.76 22.62
C PRO A 449 -31.86 -15.59 21.97
N GLY A 450 -32.62 -14.84 22.78
CA GLY A 450 -33.24 -13.58 22.37
C GLY A 450 -32.24 -12.57 21.82
N ASN A 451 -30.97 -12.57 22.22
CA ASN A 451 -29.96 -11.62 21.76
C ASN A 451 -29.37 -11.94 20.38
N HIS A 452 -29.59 -13.14 19.84
CA HIS A 452 -28.97 -13.59 18.58
C HIS A 452 -29.31 -12.67 17.39
N HIS A 453 -30.46 -12.00 17.40
CA HIS A 453 -30.84 -11.05 16.36
C HIS A 453 -30.01 -9.75 16.36
N ARG A 454 -29.35 -9.42 17.48
CA ARG A 454 -28.52 -8.21 17.63
C ARG A 454 -27.07 -8.42 17.24
N PHE A 455 -26.65 -9.68 17.06
CA PHE A 455 -25.27 -10.06 16.76
C PHE A 455 -24.66 -9.24 15.63
N ILE A 456 -25.29 -9.21 14.45
CA ILE A 456 -24.72 -8.50 13.30
C ILE A 456 -24.71 -6.99 13.49
N ALA A 457 -25.69 -6.41 14.17
CA ALA A 457 -25.64 -5.00 14.51
C ALA A 457 -24.42 -4.69 15.42
N HIS A 458 -24.12 -5.55 16.38
CA HIS A 458 -23.00 -5.37 17.32
C HIS A 458 -21.64 -5.69 16.68
N VAL A 459 -21.59 -6.60 15.70
CA VAL A 459 -20.44 -6.79 14.81
C VAL A 459 -20.17 -5.50 14.01
N LEU A 460 -21.21 -4.89 13.44
CA LEU A 460 -21.06 -3.67 12.65
C LEU A 460 -20.62 -2.48 13.50
N MET A 461 -21.06 -2.42 14.76
CA MET A 461 -20.66 -1.36 15.69
C MET A 461 -19.33 -1.66 16.41
N LEU A 462 -18.90 -2.93 16.44
CA LEU A 462 -17.82 -3.46 17.28
C LEU A 462 -17.95 -3.01 18.74
N ARG A 463 -19.12 -3.27 19.34
CA ARG A 463 -19.44 -2.92 20.72
C ARG A 463 -20.11 -4.08 21.43
N VAL A 464 -19.81 -4.25 22.72
CA VAL A 464 -20.39 -5.29 23.56
C VAL A 464 -21.84 -4.92 23.91
N LEU A 465 -22.76 -5.89 23.84
CA LEU A 465 -24.15 -5.67 24.20
C LEU A 465 -24.27 -5.37 25.70
N GLY A 466 -24.88 -4.24 26.06
CA GLY A 466 -25.05 -3.82 27.46
C GLY A 466 -24.17 -2.64 27.87
N GLU A 467 -23.22 -2.21 27.02
CA GLU A 467 -22.60 -0.89 27.18
C GLU A 467 -23.66 0.21 27.12
N ASN A 468 -23.63 1.15 28.07
CA ASN A 468 -24.60 2.26 28.26
C ASN A 468 -24.82 3.09 26.98
N THR A 469 -25.65 2.57 26.08
CA THR A 469 -25.93 3.17 24.78
C THR A 469 -27.43 3.31 24.62
N ARG A 470 -27.84 4.50 24.17
CA ARG A 470 -29.22 4.71 23.77
C ARG A 470 -29.42 3.91 22.48
N GLU A 471 -30.55 3.22 22.34
CA GLU A 471 -30.90 2.40 21.16
C GLU A 471 -30.87 3.14 19.80
N LYS A 472 -30.53 4.43 19.78
CA LYS A 472 -30.48 5.31 18.60
C LYS A 472 -29.08 5.46 17.98
N ASP A 473 -28.03 4.91 18.59
CA ASP A 473 -26.63 5.16 18.15
C ASP A 473 -26.08 4.08 17.20
N PHE A 474 -26.84 3.69 16.16
CA PHE A 474 -26.34 2.76 15.14
C PHE A 474 -25.30 3.45 14.23
N THR A 475 -24.04 3.38 14.65
CA THR A 475 -22.89 3.90 13.89
C THR A 475 -22.02 2.75 13.45
N ILE A 476 -21.91 2.55 12.14
CA ILE A 476 -21.12 1.45 11.58
C ILE A 476 -19.64 1.78 11.71
N HIS A 477 -18.88 0.88 12.33
CA HIS A 477 -17.44 0.91 12.44
C HIS A 477 -16.80 0.34 11.17
N PRO A 478 -15.74 0.95 10.60
CA PRO A 478 -15.08 0.44 9.40
C PRO A 478 -14.61 -1.02 9.51
N HIS A 479 -13.93 -1.38 10.60
CA HIS A 479 -13.57 -2.78 10.88
C HIS A 479 -14.78 -3.72 11.03
N GLY A 480 -15.96 -3.22 11.42
CA GLY A 480 -17.17 -4.03 11.52
C GLY A 480 -17.68 -4.47 10.15
N ILE A 481 -17.50 -3.64 9.12
CA ILE A 481 -17.80 -3.98 7.72
C ILE A 481 -16.80 -5.01 7.21
N ALA A 482 -15.51 -4.77 7.40
CA ALA A 482 -14.47 -5.71 6.97
C ALA A 482 -14.64 -7.09 7.64
N LEU A 483 -15.03 -7.10 8.92
CA LEU A 483 -15.34 -8.30 9.68
C LEU A 483 -16.59 -9.02 9.15
N LEU A 484 -17.67 -8.29 8.89
CA LEU A 484 -18.89 -8.86 8.28
C LEU A 484 -18.58 -9.44 6.88
N GLU A 485 -17.81 -8.73 6.07
CA GLU A 485 -17.40 -9.18 4.74
C GLU A 485 -16.62 -10.49 4.82
N ALA A 486 -15.62 -10.58 5.71
CA ALA A 486 -14.84 -11.80 5.90
C ALA A 486 -15.73 -12.98 6.35
N MET A 487 -16.62 -12.75 7.33
CA MET A 487 -17.54 -13.79 7.82
C MET A 487 -18.58 -14.23 6.78
N LEU A 488 -19.01 -13.33 5.89
CA LEU A 488 -19.89 -13.68 4.77
C LEU A 488 -19.19 -14.57 3.74
N ARG A 489 -17.85 -14.57 3.69
CA ARG A 489 -17.03 -15.41 2.79
C ARG A 489 -16.67 -16.78 3.36
N PHE A 490 -17.01 -17.05 4.62
CA PHE A 490 -16.80 -18.37 5.24
C PHE A 490 -17.53 -19.49 4.49
N GLU A 491 -17.13 -20.73 4.77
CA GLU A 491 -17.71 -21.95 4.18
C GLU A 491 -19.19 -22.11 4.55
N PHE A 492 -19.54 -21.80 5.81
CA PHE A 492 -20.90 -21.93 6.33
C PHE A 492 -21.44 -20.63 6.98
N PRO A 493 -21.74 -19.58 6.18
CA PRO A 493 -22.12 -18.26 6.69
C PRO A 493 -23.58 -18.16 7.16
N ASN A 494 -24.29 -19.28 7.38
CA ASN A 494 -25.74 -19.32 7.63
C ASN A 494 -26.20 -18.43 8.80
N LYS A 495 -25.47 -18.45 9.92
CA LYS A 495 -25.77 -17.60 11.09
C LYS A 495 -25.58 -16.12 10.77
N VAL A 496 -24.54 -15.80 10.01
CA VAL A 496 -24.18 -14.43 9.61
C VAL A 496 -25.24 -13.86 8.66
N ILE A 497 -25.62 -14.65 7.63
CA ILE A 497 -26.71 -14.31 6.71
C ILE A 497 -28.02 -14.08 7.48
N SER A 498 -28.38 -15.01 8.36
CA SER A 498 -29.62 -14.91 9.15
C SER A 498 -29.63 -13.66 10.03
N GLY A 499 -28.49 -13.29 10.62
CA GLY A 499 -28.36 -12.06 11.39
C GLY A 499 -28.45 -10.79 10.52
N MET A 500 -27.80 -10.77 9.35
CA MET A 500 -27.88 -9.65 8.41
C MET A 500 -29.31 -9.43 7.92
N LEU A 501 -30.05 -10.50 7.65
CA LEU A 501 -31.47 -10.47 7.25
C LEU A 501 -32.43 -10.14 8.41
N LYS A 502 -31.92 -9.92 9.62
CA LYS A 502 -32.70 -9.43 10.78
C LYS A 502 -32.41 -7.96 11.12
N LEU A 503 -31.48 -7.32 10.41
CA LEU A 503 -31.24 -5.89 10.55
C LEU A 503 -32.51 -5.09 10.22
N LYS A 504 -32.70 -3.95 10.89
CA LYS A 504 -33.79 -3.04 10.56
C LYS A 504 -33.55 -2.42 9.18
N HIS A 505 -34.62 -2.00 8.50
CA HIS A 505 -34.53 -1.44 7.15
C HIS A 505 -33.53 -0.27 7.04
N HIS A 506 -33.48 0.62 8.03
CA HIS A 506 -32.54 1.75 8.01
C HIS A 506 -31.08 1.31 8.21
N GLU A 507 -30.84 0.36 9.12
CA GLU A 507 -29.51 -0.22 9.40
C GLU A 507 -28.96 -0.91 8.14
N LEU A 508 -29.82 -1.66 7.44
CA LEU A 508 -29.48 -2.33 6.20
C LEU A 508 -29.19 -1.32 5.07
N CYS A 509 -29.99 -0.25 4.93
CA CYS A 509 -29.72 0.78 3.93
C CYS A 509 -28.39 1.51 4.20
N GLN A 510 -28.07 1.77 5.48
CA GLN A 510 -26.82 2.38 5.89
C GLN A 510 -25.62 1.47 5.60
N LEU A 511 -25.74 0.16 5.90
CA LEU A 511 -24.72 -0.84 5.58
C LEU A 511 -24.41 -0.89 4.08
N LEU A 512 -25.45 -0.97 3.25
CA LEU A 512 -25.32 -1.01 1.79
C LEU A 512 -24.90 0.33 1.19
N SER A 513 -24.82 1.40 1.99
CA SER A 513 -24.42 2.74 1.55
C SER A 513 -23.06 3.18 2.10
N HIS A 514 -22.26 2.27 2.67
CA HIS A 514 -21.06 2.67 3.41
C HIS A 514 -19.76 2.67 2.59
N HIS A 515 -19.62 1.78 1.60
CA HIS A 515 -18.34 1.55 0.91
C HIS A 515 -18.43 1.76 -0.61
N PRO A 516 -17.47 2.46 -1.25
CA PRO A 516 -17.51 2.76 -2.69
C PRO A 516 -17.57 1.52 -3.57
N ASP A 517 -16.89 0.43 -3.18
CA ASP A 517 -16.84 -0.80 -3.96
C ASP A 517 -18.05 -1.72 -3.78
N ALA A 518 -19.02 -1.32 -2.94
CA ALA A 518 -20.22 -2.10 -2.64
C ALA A 518 -19.89 -3.54 -2.20
N THR A 519 -18.84 -3.70 -1.37
CA THR A 519 -18.24 -5.02 -1.08
C THR A 519 -19.23 -5.98 -0.45
N ILE A 520 -20.01 -5.55 0.56
CA ILE A 520 -20.97 -6.41 1.25
C ILE A 520 -21.99 -7.03 0.29
N ILE A 521 -22.63 -6.25 -0.59
CA ILE A 521 -23.61 -6.82 -1.53
C ILE A 521 -22.92 -7.67 -2.60
N ARG A 522 -21.71 -7.28 -3.01
CA ARG A 522 -20.92 -8.04 -3.97
C ARG A 522 -20.59 -9.42 -3.41
N THR A 523 -20.03 -9.48 -2.21
CA THR A 523 -19.80 -10.73 -1.47
C THR A 523 -21.08 -11.52 -1.31
N PHE A 524 -22.20 -10.86 -1.00
CA PHE A 524 -23.48 -11.54 -0.81
C PHE A 524 -24.02 -12.21 -2.09
N VAL A 525 -23.75 -11.61 -3.25
CA VAL A 525 -24.18 -12.08 -4.56
C VAL A 525 -23.21 -13.11 -5.15
N GLU A 526 -21.90 -12.86 -5.02
CA GLU A 526 -20.85 -13.62 -5.70
C GLU A 526 -20.39 -14.87 -4.92
N ASN A 527 -20.61 -14.92 -3.60
CA ASN A 527 -20.17 -16.07 -2.80
C ASN A 527 -21.07 -17.31 -3.05
N PRO A 528 -20.54 -18.43 -3.59
CA PRO A 528 -21.30 -19.65 -3.83
C PRO A 528 -21.88 -20.30 -2.56
N ASN A 529 -21.31 -20.03 -1.39
CA ASN A 529 -21.76 -20.58 -0.11
C ASN A 529 -23.04 -19.90 0.41
N ILE A 530 -23.51 -18.84 -0.24
CA ILE A 530 -24.73 -18.12 0.14
C ILE A 530 -25.92 -18.69 -0.65
N PRO A 531 -26.95 -19.23 0.01
CA PRO A 531 -28.12 -19.77 -0.69
C PRO A 531 -28.84 -18.71 -1.50
N THR A 532 -29.25 -19.04 -2.73
CA THR A 532 -29.98 -18.13 -3.64
C THR A 532 -31.27 -17.55 -3.04
N ASN A 533 -31.96 -18.32 -2.19
CA ASN A 533 -33.13 -17.86 -1.43
C ASN A 533 -32.82 -16.69 -0.48
N SER A 534 -31.59 -16.59 0.01
CA SER A 534 -31.15 -15.47 0.86
C SER A 534 -31.15 -14.16 0.09
N MET A 535 -30.82 -14.18 -1.21
CA MET A 535 -30.90 -13.01 -2.08
C MET A 535 -32.36 -12.56 -2.29
N THR A 536 -33.29 -13.51 -2.40
CA THR A 536 -34.73 -13.19 -2.41
C THR A 536 -35.20 -12.52 -1.14
N LYS A 537 -34.75 -13.01 0.03
CA LYS A 537 -35.07 -12.39 1.32
C LYS A 537 -34.48 -10.98 1.43
N LEU A 538 -33.21 -10.81 1.06
CA LEU A 538 -32.54 -9.52 1.08
C LEU A 538 -33.27 -8.51 0.18
N PHE A 539 -33.62 -8.92 -1.03
CA PHE A 539 -34.39 -8.09 -1.96
C PHE A 539 -35.72 -7.64 -1.35
N ASN A 540 -36.49 -8.57 -0.76
CA ASN A 540 -37.78 -8.27 -0.13
C ASN A 540 -37.65 -7.26 1.02
N MET A 541 -36.54 -7.28 1.77
CA MET A 541 -36.27 -6.29 2.82
C MET A 541 -35.97 -4.89 2.29
N LEU A 542 -35.56 -4.76 1.02
CA LEU A 542 -35.23 -3.49 0.38
C LEU A 542 -36.37 -2.90 -0.43
N VAL A 543 -37.45 -3.67 -0.67
CA VAL A 543 -38.65 -3.16 -1.33
C VAL A 543 -39.21 -1.96 -0.55
N GLY A 544 -39.42 -0.84 -1.25
CA GLY A 544 -39.82 0.44 -0.66
C GLY A 544 -38.66 1.33 -0.20
N ARG A 545 -37.41 0.92 -0.47
CA ARG A 545 -36.17 1.64 -0.09
C ARG A 545 -35.14 1.75 -1.21
N PHE A 546 -35.40 1.25 -2.42
CA PHE A 546 -34.50 1.40 -3.56
C PHE A 546 -34.24 2.86 -3.91
N THR A 547 -35.23 3.73 -3.72
CA THR A 547 -35.10 5.18 -3.86
C THR A 547 -34.03 5.78 -2.93
N SER A 548 -34.02 5.35 -1.65
CA SER A 548 -33.02 5.77 -0.67
C SER A 548 -31.61 5.29 -1.03
N LEU A 549 -31.48 4.06 -1.53
CA LEU A 549 -30.18 3.54 -1.97
C LEU A 549 -29.68 4.28 -3.21
N ALA A 550 -30.55 4.49 -4.21
CA ALA A 550 -30.19 5.20 -5.43
C ALA A 550 -29.74 6.64 -5.16
N GLY A 551 -30.31 7.30 -4.14
CA GLY A 551 -29.96 8.66 -3.69
C GLY A 551 -28.62 8.79 -2.97
N SER A 552 -28.04 7.67 -2.51
CA SER A 552 -26.74 7.65 -1.83
C SER A 552 -25.61 7.45 -2.83
N GLU A 553 -24.47 8.13 -2.65
CA GLU A 553 -23.29 7.97 -3.51
C GLU A 553 -22.86 6.50 -3.62
N TYR A 554 -22.69 5.82 -2.49
CA TYR A 554 -22.27 4.41 -2.46
C TYR A 554 -23.44 3.43 -2.53
N GLY A 555 -24.61 3.79 -1.99
CA GLY A 555 -25.83 2.96 -2.10
C GLY A 555 -26.24 2.74 -3.56
N SER A 556 -25.97 3.72 -4.42
CA SER A 556 -26.16 3.62 -5.86
C SER A 556 -25.34 2.46 -6.46
N ARG A 557 -24.08 2.29 -6.03
CA ARG A 557 -23.22 1.18 -6.47
C ARG A 557 -23.71 -0.16 -5.99
N SER A 558 -24.18 -0.24 -4.74
CA SER A 558 -24.78 -1.47 -4.24
C SER A 558 -26.04 -1.86 -5.00
N LEU A 559 -26.87 -0.88 -5.39
CA LEU A 559 -28.04 -1.12 -6.21
C LEU A 559 -27.65 -1.59 -7.63
N GLU A 560 -26.55 -1.11 -8.19
CA GLU A 560 -26.03 -1.59 -9.48
C GLU A 560 -25.60 -3.05 -9.43
N VAL A 561 -24.86 -3.44 -8.39
CA VAL A 561 -24.45 -4.85 -8.19
C VAL A 561 -25.69 -5.73 -8.06
N MET A 562 -26.66 -5.30 -7.25
CA MET A 562 -27.93 -6.01 -7.10
C MET A 562 -28.70 -6.14 -8.41
N TRP A 563 -28.78 -5.07 -9.21
CA TRP A 563 -29.48 -5.05 -10.50
C TRP A 563 -28.97 -6.14 -11.45
N LYS A 564 -27.65 -6.37 -11.48
CA LYS A 564 -27.03 -7.42 -12.31
C LYS A 564 -27.39 -8.82 -11.83
N ALA A 565 -27.62 -8.99 -10.54
CA ALA A 565 -27.86 -10.30 -9.92
C ALA A 565 -29.33 -10.75 -9.95
N VAL A 566 -30.28 -9.83 -10.10
CA VAL A 566 -31.72 -10.13 -9.99
C VAL A 566 -32.36 -10.46 -11.35
N GLU A 567 -33.40 -11.30 -11.30
CA GLU A 567 -34.25 -11.67 -12.46
C GLU A 567 -35.07 -10.49 -13.01
N ALA A 568 -35.55 -10.63 -14.26
CA ALA A 568 -36.30 -9.58 -14.98
C ALA A 568 -37.48 -9.01 -14.18
N ARG A 569 -38.24 -9.87 -13.48
CA ARG A 569 -39.38 -9.44 -12.65
C ARG A 569 -38.99 -8.46 -11.55
N ARG A 570 -37.86 -8.68 -10.89
CA ARG A 570 -37.35 -7.82 -9.82
C ARG A 570 -36.75 -6.52 -10.35
N LYS A 571 -36.14 -6.57 -11.54
CA LYS A 571 -35.70 -5.37 -12.27
C LYS A 571 -36.88 -4.42 -12.52
N VAL A 572 -38.03 -4.95 -12.94
CA VAL A 572 -39.26 -4.16 -13.10
C VAL A 572 -39.68 -3.51 -11.77
N GLN A 573 -39.70 -4.27 -10.68
CA GLN A 573 -40.07 -3.74 -9.35
C GLN A 573 -39.15 -2.62 -8.86
N ILE A 574 -37.82 -2.77 -9.02
CA ILE A 574 -36.85 -1.71 -8.69
C ILE A 574 -37.20 -0.45 -9.50
N MET A 575 -37.35 -0.59 -10.82
CA MET A 575 -37.57 0.56 -11.70
C MET A 575 -38.91 1.25 -11.45
N ASP A 576 -39.97 0.50 -11.15
CA ASP A 576 -41.27 1.05 -10.80
C ASP A 576 -41.19 1.88 -9.51
N GLU A 577 -40.38 1.46 -8.52
CA GLU A 577 -40.13 2.26 -7.32
C GLU A 577 -39.33 3.54 -7.63
N LEU A 578 -38.24 3.42 -8.38
CA LEU A 578 -37.40 4.58 -8.74
C LEU A 578 -38.16 5.60 -9.58
N THR A 579 -39.06 5.16 -10.46
CA THR A 579 -39.85 6.04 -11.33
C THR A 579 -40.87 6.86 -10.56
N LYS A 580 -41.41 6.35 -9.45
CA LYS A 580 -42.34 7.09 -8.57
C LYS A 580 -41.70 8.33 -7.94
N GLN A 581 -40.38 8.35 -7.76
CA GLN A 581 -39.63 9.48 -7.21
C GLN A 581 -38.62 10.06 -8.21
N ARG A 582 -38.91 9.93 -9.50
CA ARG A 582 -37.99 10.32 -10.59
C ARG A 582 -37.58 11.78 -10.52
N GLU A 583 -38.48 12.69 -10.18
CA GLU A 583 -38.22 14.13 -10.10
C GLU A 583 -37.13 14.46 -9.07
N THR A 584 -37.21 13.84 -7.88
CA THR A 584 -36.20 13.98 -6.83
C THR A 584 -34.87 13.37 -7.25
N LEU A 585 -34.89 12.15 -7.80
CA LEU A 585 -33.69 11.41 -8.15
C LEU A 585 -32.93 12.00 -9.35
N GLN A 586 -33.62 12.65 -10.30
CA GLN A 586 -32.94 13.26 -11.45
C GLN A 586 -31.99 14.41 -11.09
N ASN A 587 -32.21 15.04 -9.94
CA ASN A 587 -31.37 16.13 -9.45
C ASN A 587 -30.11 15.64 -8.72
N ILE A 588 -30.04 14.34 -8.40
CA ILE A 588 -28.88 13.73 -7.74
C ILE A 588 -27.96 13.11 -8.80
N PRO A 589 -26.67 13.47 -8.90
CA PRO A 589 -25.78 12.98 -9.95
C PRO A 589 -25.68 11.46 -10.06
N CYS A 590 -25.50 10.74 -8.95
CA CYS A 590 -25.39 9.27 -8.95
C CYS A 590 -26.71 8.60 -9.35
N SER A 591 -27.85 9.07 -8.82
CA SER A 591 -29.17 8.53 -9.15
C SER A 591 -29.54 8.79 -10.60
N LYS A 592 -29.22 9.97 -11.15
CA LYS A 592 -29.40 10.28 -12.57
C LYS A 592 -28.63 9.32 -13.47
N PHE A 593 -27.39 8.98 -13.10
CA PHE A 593 -26.59 8.00 -13.83
C PHE A 593 -27.26 6.62 -13.80
N ILE A 594 -27.71 6.15 -12.63
CA ILE A 594 -28.37 4.86 -12.48
C ILE A 594 -29.68 4.79 -13.26
N LEU A 595 -30.53 5.81 -13.17
CA LEU A 595 -31.81 5.86 -13.90
C LEU A 595 -31.59 5.72 -15.41
N LYS A 596 -30.55 6.38 -15.96
CA LYS A 596 -30.19 6.24 -17.37
C LYS A 596 -29.69 4.84 -17.69
N LYS A 597 -28.84 4.27 -16.84
CA LYS A 597 -28.25 2.95 -17.03
C LYS A 597 -29.30 1.84 -16.98
N PHE A 598 -30.20 1.88 -15.99
CA PHE A 598 -31.24 0.87 -15.80
C PHE A 598 -32.37 0.97 -16.83
N ALA A 599 -32.65 2.17 -17.37
CA ALA A 599 -33.72 2.35 -18.35
C ALA A 599 -33.58 1.42 -19.57
N ARG A 600 -32.35 1.25 -20.09
CA ARG A 600 -32.09 0.36 -21.24
C ARG A 600 -32.48 -1.08 -20.93
N ASP A 601 -32.00 -1.59 -19.81
CA ASP A 601 -32.22 -2.98 -19.40
C ASP A 601 -33.69 -3.21 -18.97
N TYR A 602 -34.35 -2.18 -18.42
CA TYR A 602 -35.76 -2.23 -18.02
C TYR A 602 -36.69 -2.44 -19.21
N TYR A 603 -36.50 -1.73 -20.33
CA TYR A 603 -37.35 -1.90 -21.51
C TYR A 603 -37.20 -3.30 -22.12
N SER A 604 -36.01 -3.90 -22.08
CA SER A 604 -35.80 -5.31 -22.45
C SER A 604 -36.54 -6.25 -21.51
N ALA A 605 -36.34 -6.10 -20.19
CA ALA A 605 -36.95 -6.95 -19.19
C ALA A 605 -38.49 -6.91 -19.21
N LYS A 606 -39.07 -5.74 -19.48
CA LYS A 606 -40.53 -5.58 -19.60
C LYS A 606 -41.09 -6.29 -20.84
N ARG A 607 -40.34 -6.29 -21.95
CA ARG A 607 -40.71 -6.99 -23.18
C ARG A 607 -40.62 -8.51 -23.03
N GLU A 608 -39.55 -9.01 -22.41
CA GLU A 608 -39.38 -10.44 -22.11
C GLU A 608 -40.53 -10.98 -21.24
N LEU A 609 -41.00 -10.20 -20.26
CA LEU A 609 -42.12 -10.59 -19.41
C LEU A 609 -43.47 -10.54 -20.13
N SER A 610 -43.67 -9.63 -21.09
CA SER A 610 -44.88 -9.63 -21.91
C SER A 610 -44.93 -10.81 -22.88
N GLU A 611 -43.78 -11.24 -23.42
CA GLU A 611 -43.68 -12.36 -24.36
C GLU A 611 -43.79 -13.74 -23.66
N GLN A 612 -43.73 -13.81 -22.33
CA GLN A 612 -43.93 -15.05 -21.54
C GLN A 612 -45.38 -15.26 -21.06
N VAL A 613 -46.26 -14.25 -21.23
CA VAL A 613 -47.67 -14.29 -20.81
C VAL A 613 -48.60 -14.59 -22.00
N ASP A 614 -48.10 -14.47 -23.23
CA ASP A 614 -48.69 -14.98 -24.46
C ASP A 614 -48.21 -16.42 -24.74
#